data_AF-A0A940E1H6-F1
#
_entry.id   AF-A0A940E1H6-F1
#
_cell.length_a   1.000
_cell.length_b   1.000
_cell.length_c   1.000
_cell.angle_alpha   90.00
_cell.angle_beta   90.00
_cell.angle_gamma   90.00
#
_symmetry.space_group_name_H-M   'P 1'
#
loop_
_entity.id
_entity.type
_entity.pdbx_description
1 polymer ?
#
loop_
_entity_poly.entity_id
_entity_poly.type
_entity_poly.pdbx_seq_one_letter_code
_entity_poly.pdbx_strand_id
1 'polypeptide(L)'
;MNVHPRDIDDAPNREQAAEALKLLRQWAKTAPAAEISQLDPSLARLVPGMSAVNYPALSRDYPEDFVADEAYRATLPDLQNGPSSLIRGAKQQIQHVGISNFRLPIRFHRKDGDDLTLETSVTGTVSLEAEKKGINMSRIMRSFYKHAERTFSFEVMEAALSDYLTDLDSFDARLQMRFSYPAKVKSLRSGLEGYQYYDIALELIEQNGVRQKIMHLDYVYSSTCPCSLELSEHARSQRGQLATPHSQRSVARISVLVDCDADCLWFEDLIELCRRAVPTETQVMVKREDEQAFAELNAANPIFVEDAARLFCAELLADHHVGDFRVIASHQESLHSHDAVSILTEGPTFAASSLDPRLFTTLFHVG
;
A
#
# COMPACT_ATOMS: atom_id res chain seq x y z
N MET A 1 -39.56 1.81 43.96
CA MET A 1 -38.98 2.58 42.83
C MET A 1 -38.74 3.98 43.35
N ASN A 2 -37.49 4.38 43.52
CA ASN A 2 -37.07 5.78 43.61
C ASN A 2 -35.57 5.80 43.31
N VAL A 3 -35.30 5.91 42.01
CA VAL A 3 -34.02 6.36 41.47
C VAL A 3 -33.86 7.80 41.96
N HIS A 4 -32.82 8.08 42.74
CA HIS A 4 -32.36 9.45 42.94
C HIS A 4 -31.15 9.70 42.02
N PRO A 5 -31.07 10.90 41.46
CA PRO A 5 -30.46 11.17 40.16
C PRO A 5 -28.94 11.21 40.26
N ARG A 6 -28.25 10.80 39.20
CA ARG A 6 -26.91 11.30 38.93
C ARG A 6 -27.07 12.75 38.47
N ASP A 7 -27.06 13.70 39.40
CA ASP A 7 -26.75 15.10 39.07
C ASP A 7 -25.23 15.16 38.83
N ILE A 8 -24.76 15.38 37.58
CA ILE A 8 -24.76 16.63 36.82
C ILE A 8 -23.77 17.62 37.46
N ASP A 9 -22.58 17.69 36.87
CA ASP A 9 -21.60 18.80 36.92
C ASP A 9 -21.61 19.71 38.17
N ASP A 10 -21.38 19.13 39.35
CA ASP A 10 -20.97 19.94 40.50
C ASP A 10 -19.49 20.31 40.31
N ALA A 11 -19.27 21.44 39.62
CA ALA A 11 -17.99 22.12 39.70
C ALA A 11 -17.61 22.24 41.19
N PRO A 12 -16.40 21.78 41.58
CA PRO A 12 -16.03 21.70 42.98
C PRO A 12 -16.23 23.04 43.67
N ASN A 13 -16.89 23.01 44.83
CA ASN A 13 -17.11 24.22 45.58
C ASN A 13 -15.76 24.77 46.12
N ARG A 14 -15.76 26.01 46.58
CA ARG A 14 -14.53 26.70 47.00
C ARG A 14 -13.80 25.97 48.14
N GLU A 15 -14.52 25.31 49.04
CA GLU A 15 -13.93 24.54 50.14
C GLU A 15 -13.22 23.28 49.61
N GLN A 16 -13.88 22.53 48.73
CA GLN A 16 -13.31 21.36 48.07
C GLN A 16 -12.06 21.71 47.24
N ALA A 17 -12.10 22.83 46.52
CA ALA A 17 -10.94 23.33 45.78
C ALA A 17 -9.78 23.73 46.73
N ALA A 18 -10.08 24.31 47.88
CA ALA A 18 -9.07 24.68 48.88
C ALA A 18 -8.43 23.46 49.55
N GLU A 19 -9.21 22.40 49.82
CA GLU A 19 -8.70 21.14 50.33
C GLU A 19 -7.81 20.43 49.32
N ALA A 20 -8.25 20.34 48.06
CA ALA A 20 -7.44 19.78 46.98
C ALA A 20 -6.12 20.54 46.80
N LEU A 21 -6.15 21.88 46.85
CA LEU A 21 -4.96 22.72 46.78
C LEU A 21 -4.00 22.47 47.95
N LYS A 22 -4.54 22.26 49.17
CA LYS A 22 -3.73 21.96 50.36
C LYS A 22 -3.06 20.59 50.26
N LEU A 23 -3.79 19.60 49.77
CA LEU A 23 -3.28 18.25 49.54
C LEU A 23 -2.16 18.26 48.49
N LEU A 24 -2.39 18.91 47.35
CA LEU A 24 -1.40 19.03 46.27
C LEU A 24 -0.15 19.80 46.74
N ARG A 25 -0.31 20.85 47.56
CA ARG A 25 0.82 21.57 48.18
C ARG A 25 1.63 20.72 49.15
N GLN A 26 0.99 19.86 49.93
CA GLN A 26 1.69 18.98 50.86
C GLN A 26 2.46 17.89 50.11
N TRP A 27 1.84 17.27 49.12
CA TRP A 27 2.49 16.26 48.29
C TRP A 27 3.66 16.84 47.48
N ALA A 28 3.47 17.97 46.81
CA ALA A 28 4.51 18.60 45.99
C ALA A 28 5.75 19.05 46.78
N LYS A 29 5.65 19.23 48.12
CA LYS A 29 6.80 19.53 48.98
C LYS A 29 7.73 18.34 49.21
N THR A 30 7.22 17.11 49.08
CA THR A 30 7.99 15.89 49.39
C THR A 30 8.24 15.02 48.16
N ALA A 31 7.56 15.27 47.04
CA ALA A 31 7.72 14.51 45.81
C ALA A 31 9.01 14.89 45.04
N PRO A 32 9.69 13.93 44.38
CA PRO A 32 10.79 14.22 43.46
C PRO A 32 10.33 15.05 42.26
N ALA A 33 11.20 15.92 41.73
CA ALA A 33 10.87 16.78 40.59
C ALA A 33 10.35 16.01 39.34
N ALA A 34 10.85 14.79 39.12
CA ALA A 34 10.42 13.93 38.02
C ALA A 34 8.96 13.47 38.15
N GLU A 35 8.48 13.17 39.37
CA GLU A 35 7.08 12.79 39.62
C GLU A 35 6.14 13.99 39.49
N ILE A 36 6.57 15.17 39.92
CA ILE A 36 5.82 16.42 39.75
C ILE A 36 5.61 16.72 38.26
N SER A 37 6.67 16.59 37.45
CA SER A 37 6.58 16.81 35.99
C SER A 37 5.74 15.76 35.25
N GLN A 38 5.66 14.52 35.75
CA GLN A 38 4.83 13.48 35.13
C GLN A 38 3.33 13.66 35.41
N LEU A 39 2.97 14.20 36.57
CA LEU A 39 1.56 14.46 36.91
C LEU A 39 1.04 15.73 36.21
N ASP A 40 1.65 16.88 36.48
CA ASP A 40 1.43 18.13 35.75
C ASP A 40 2.53 19.16 36.12
N PRO A 41 3.31 19.70 35.16
CA PRO A 41 4.39 20.66 35.42
C PRO A 41 3.95 21.96 36.14
N SER A 42 2.66 22.33 36.08
CA SER A 42 2.13 23.52 36.74
C SER A 42 2.07 23.39 38.27
N LEU A 43 2.06 22.15 38.82
CA LEU A 43 2.05 21.89 40.26
C LEU A 43 3.32 22.37 40.97
N ALA A 44 4.44 22.51 40.25
CA ALA A 44 5.68 23.11 40.77
C ALA A 44 5.48 24.54 41.30
N ARG A 45 4.46 25.27 40.81
CA ARG A 45 4.11 26.63 41.28
C ARG A 45 3.52 26.66 42.69
N LEU A 46 3.11 25.51 43.22
CA LEU A 46 2.47 25.41 44.54
C LEU A 46 3.48 25.39 45.70
N VAL A 47 4.78 25.23 45.41
CA VAL A 47 5.85 25.15 46.41
C VAL A 47 6.68 26.44 46.41
N PRO A 48 6.73 27.19 47.53
CA PRO A 48 7.56 28.40 47.63
C PRO A 48 9.05 28.07 47.45
N GLY A 49 9.71 28.69 46.46
CA GLY A 49 11.13 28.48 46.17
C GLY A 49 11.43 27.50 45.03
N MET A 50 10.44 26.74 44.54
CA MET A 50 10.52 26.12 43.21
C MET A 50 10.15 27.18 42.18
N SER A 51 11.12 27.59 41.38
CA SER A 51 10.89 28.49 40.25
C SER A 51 9.76 27.93 39.40
N ALA A 52 8.70 28.71 39.20
CA ALA A 52 7.73 28.42 38.16
C ALA A 52 8.51 28.14 36.88
N VAL A 53 8.22 27.03 36.22
CA VAL A 53 8.61 26.86 34.81
C VAL A 53 7.78 27.92 34.06
N ASN A 54 8.26 29.17 34.08
CA ASN A 54 7.87 30.18 33.14
C ASN A 54 8.42 29.66 31.83
N TYR A 55 7.54 29.12 30.98
CA TYR A 55 7.91 28.97 29.59
C TYR A 55 8.40 30.35 29.11
N PRO A 56 9.63 30.45 28.59
CA PRO A 56 10.13 31.72 28.10
C PRO A 56 9.14 32.27 27.06
N ALA A 57 8.98 33.59 27.01
CA ALA A 57 8.22 34.22 25.94
C ALA A 57 8.89 33.82 24.61
N LEU A 58 8.27 32.91 23.87
CA LEU A 58 8.77 32.45 22.57
C LEU A 58 8.41 33.50 21.52
N SER A 59 9.34 33.78 20.60
CA SER A 59 9.06 34.63 19.45
C SER A 59 7.90 34.04 18.63
N ARG A 60 7.01 34.90 18.15
CA ARG A 60 5.94 34.55 17.20
C ARG A 60 6.29 34.93 15.77
N ASP A 61 7.36 35.70 15.60
CA ASP A 61 7.86 36.13 14.30
C ASP A 61 8.76 35.04 13.72
N TYR A 62 8.50 34.66 12.48
CA TYR A 62 9.37 33.76 11.73
C TYR A 62 10.65 34.51 11.35
N PRO A 63 11.84 34.02 11.73
CA PRO A 63 13.08 34.74 11.47
C PRO A 63 13.54 34.52 10.02
N GLU A 64 13.03 35.33 9.09
CA GLU A 64 13.35 35.26 7.64
C GLU A 64 14.87 35.31 7.36
N ASP A 65 15.62 36.06 8.18
CA ASP A 65 17.08 36.23 8.02
C ASP A 65 17.91 35.15 8.73
N PHE A 66 17.27 34.17 9.39
CA PHE A 66 18.00 33.13 10.11
C PHE A 66 18.58 32.10 9.14
N VAL A 67 19.90 31.95 9.18
CA VAL A 67 20.64 30.94 8.41
C VAL A 67 21.18 29.87 9.34
N ALA A 68 20.74 28.63 9.16
CA ALA A 68 21.25 27.47 9.87
C ALA A 68 22.62 27.05 9.32
N ASP A 69 23.67 27.73 9.75
CA ASP A 69 25.05 27.40 9.37
C ASP A 69 25.50 26.03 9.94
N GLU A 70 26.73 25.62 9.62
CA GLU A 70 27.26 24.32 10.08
C GLU A 70 27.41 24.24 11.61
N ALA A 71 27.84 25.35 12.24
CA ALA A 71 28.01 25.41 13.68
C ALA A 71 26.66 25.27 14.41
N TYR A 72 25.62 25.98 13.97
CA TYR A 72 24.28 25.86 14.51
C TYR A 72 23.71 24.45 14.27
N ARG A 73 23.85 23.90 13.06
CA ARG A 73 23.37 22.54 12.76
C ARG A 73 24.00 21.48 13.66
N ALA A 74 25.26 21.64 14.05
CA ALA A 74 25.94 20.74 15.00
C ALA A 74 25.37 20.82 16.42
N THR A 75 24.65 21.90 16.78
CA THR A 75 23.98 22.03 18.08
C THR A 75 22.58 21.40 18.10
N LEU A 76 22.03 21.04 16.94
CA LEU A 76 20.69 20.47 16.85
C LEU A 76 20.66 19.07 17.47
N PRO A 77 19.65 18.75 18.28
CA PRO A 77 19.57 17.45 18.94
C PRO A 77 19.21 16.36 17.94
N ASP A 78 20.00 15.29 17.91
CA ASP A 78 19.73 14.10 17.09
C ASP A 78 19.17 12.97 17.97
N LEU A 79 17.85 12.98 18.16
CA LEU A 79 17.17 11.96 18.98
C LEU A 79 17.15 10.58 18.30
N GLN A 80 17.35 10.51 16.98
CA GLN A 80 17.28 9.26 16.22
C GLN A 80 18.55 8.43 16.42
N ASN A 81 19.70 9.12 16.48
CA ASN A 81 21.00 8.52 16.84
C ASN A 81 21.31 8.63 18.35
N GLY A 82 20.30 8.98 19.16
CA GLY A 82 20.44 9.06 20.61
C GLY A 82 20.58 7.69 21.29
N PRO A 83 20.93 7.65 22.59
CA PRO A 83 21.19 6.40 23.30
C PRO A 83 19.95 5.49 23.35
N SER A 84 20.17 4.17 23.34
CA SER A 84 19.13 3.14 23.40
C SER A 84 18.20 3.27 24.62
N SER A 85 18.63 3.97 25.67
CA SER A 85 17.83 4.27 26.87
C SER A 85 16.60 5.15 26.57
N LEU A 86 16.58 5.83 25.42
CA LEU A 86 15.46 6.66 24.98
C LEU A 86 14.41 5.86 24.18
N ILE A 87 14.61 4.56 23.96
CA ILE A 87 13.64 3.66 23.33
C ILE A 87 12.47 3.42 24.29
N ARG A 88 11.25 3.44 23.76
CA ARG A 88 10.03 3.13 24.53
C ARG A 88 9.50 1.77 24.12
N GLY A 89 9.12 0.95 25.11
CA GLY A 89 8.58 -0.39 24.87
C GLY A 89 9.66 -1.46 24.77
N ALA A 90 9.28 -2.62 24.23
CA ALA A 90 10.20 -3.72 24.05
C ALA A 90 11.22 -3.39 22.95
N LYS A 91 12.49 -3.64 23.22
CA LYS A 91 13.56 -3.56 22.23
C LYS A 91 13.44 -4.78 21.31
N GLN A 92 12.78 -4.59 20.18
CA GLN A 92 12.57 -5.62 19.17
C GLN A 92 13.02 -5.07 17.82
N GLN A 93 13.49 -5.97 16.96
CA GLN A 93 13.75 -5.60 15.57
C GLN A 93 12.43 -5.22 14.91
N ILE A 94 12.42 -4.09 14.22
CA ILE A 94 11.31 -3.69 13.36
C ILE A 94 11.66 -4.14 11.94
N GLN A 95 10.84 -4.99 11.33
CA GLN A 95 11.12 -5.54 10.00
C GLN A 95 10.95 -4.48 8.90
N HIS A 96 9.99 -3.56 9.09
CA HIS A 96 9.73 -2.46 8.14
C HIS A 96 9.45 -1.16 8.88
N VAL A 97 10.32 -0.16 8.67
CA VAL A 97 10.09 1.23 9.04
C VAL A 97 10.54 2.12 7.89
N GLY A 98 9.77 3.17 7.58
CA GLY A 98 10.02 3.96 6.39
C GLY A 98 8.93 4.99 6.11
N ILE A 99 8.80 5.31 4.82
CA ILE A 99 7.79 6.22 4.28
C ILE A 99 6.90 5.46 3.30
N SER A 100 5.64 5.85 3.22
CA SER A 100 4.67 5.27 2.29
C SER A 100 3.91 6.36 1.56
N ASN A 101 3.58 6.08 0.29
CA ASN A 101 2.72 6.88 -0.55
C ASN A 101 3.19 8.33 -0.81
N PHE A 102 4.50 8.54 -0.95
CA PHE A 102 4.99 9.80 -1.53
C PHE A 102 4.92 9.70 -3.06
N ARG A 103 4.73 10.82 -3.77
CA ARG A 103 4.48 10.82 -5.22
C ARG A 103 5.62 11.47 -5.98
N LEU A 104 6.02 10.85 -7.08
CA LEU A 104 7.02 11.37 -8.00
C LEU A 104 6.57 11.16 -9.46
N PRO A 105 6.91 12.08 -10.38
CA PRO A 105 6.84 11.80 -11.81
C PRO A 105 8.01 10.90 -12.21
N ILE A 106 7.72 9.70 -12.69
CA ILE A 106 8.72 8.68 -13.05
C ILE A 106 8.55 8.32 -14.53
N ARG A 107 9.66 8.19 -15.27
CA ARG A 107 9.65 7.94 -16.72
C ARG A 107 9.87 6.46 -17.04
N PHE A 108 8.84 5.72 -17.41
CA PHE A 108 8.90 4.30 -17.76
C PHE A 108 9.16 4.08 -19.25
N HIS A 109 9.98 3.07 -19.58
CA HIS A 109 10.15 2.58 -20.94
C HIS A 109 8.99 1.67 -21.34
N ARG A 110 8.50 1.83 -22.58
CA ARG A 110 7.52 0.94 -23.19
C ARG A 110 8.19 -0.08 -24.09
N LYS A 111 7.53 -1.21 -24.33
CA LYS A 111 8.03 -2.26 -25.23
C LYS A 111 8.19 -1.78 -26.69
N ASP A 112 7.37 -0.83 -27.11
CA ASP A 112 7.40 -0.22 -28.45
C ASP A 112 8.50 0.84 -28.64
N GLY A 113 9.27 1.15 -27.58
CA GLY A 113 10.47 1.98 -27.62
C GLY A 113 10.27 3.44 -27.17
N ASP A 114 9.04 3.85 -26.84
CA ASP A 114 8.75 5.19 -26.34
C ASP A 114 8.83 5.26 -24.80
N ASP A 115 9.11 6.45 -24.28
CA ASP A 115 9.14 6.75 -22.85
C ASP A 115 7.84 7.42 -22.39
N LEU A 116 7.39 7.09 -21.18
CA LEU A 116 6.19 7.65 -20.57
C LEU A 116 6.44 8.15 -19.15
N THR A 117 6.16 9.42 -18.88
CA THR A 117 6.19 9.95 -17.51
C THR A 117 4.84 9.75 -16.83
N LEU A 118 4.82 9.01 -15.72
CA LEU A 118 3.64 8.73 -14.92
C LEU A 118 3.79 9.25 -13.48
N GLU A 119 2.70 9.74 -12.91
CA GLU A 119 2.62 9.92 -11.47
C GLU A 119 2.73 8.55 -10.79
N THR A 120 3.71 8.41 -9.90
CA THR A 120 4.04 7.14 -9.26
C THR A 120 4.06 7.32 -7.74
N SER A 121 3.27 6.50 -7.05
CA SER A 121 3.29 6.37 -5.59
C SER A 121 4.44 5.46 -5.17
N VAL A 122 5.30 5.93 -4.28
CA VAL A 122 6.48 5.20 -3.82
C VAL A 122 6.40 4.93 -2.31
N THR A 123 6.79 3.73 -1.91
CA THR A 123 6.92 3.29 -0.52
C THR A 123 8.30 2.68 -0.35
N GLY A 124 9.08 3.18 0.61
CA GLY A 124 10.43 2.71 0.90
C GLY A 124 10.58 2.43 2.39
N THR A 125 11.01 1.22 2.73
CA THR A 125 11.16 0.76 4.11
C THR A 125 12.45 -0.04 4.30
N VAL A 126 12.99 -0.02 5.52
CA VAL A 126 14.13 -0.85 5.95
C VAL A 126 13.82 -1.57 7.24
N SER A 127 14.63 -2.58 7.55
CA SER A 127 14.74 -3.10 8.90
C SER A 127 15.37 -2.08 9.85
N LEU A 128 14.98 -2.13 11.13
CA LEU A 128 15.62 -1.38 12.21
C LEU A 128 15.97 -2.35 13.34
N GLU A 129 17.23 -2.37 13.72
CA GLU A 129 17.73 -3.17 14.83
C GLU A 129 17.10 -2.77 16.17
N ALA A 130 16.96 -3.73 17.08
CA ALA A 130 16.31 -3.55 18.39
C ALA A 130 16.93 -2.44 19.26
N GLU A 131 18.21 -2.13 19.07
CA GLU A 131 18.95 -1.14 19.84
C GLU A 131 19.00 0.25 19.19
N LYS A 132 18.51 0.39 17.94
CA LYS A 132 18.42 1.67 17.23
C LYS A 132 17.06 2.31 17.52
N LYS A 133 17.03 3.61 17.86
CA LYS A 133 15.79 4.31 18.22
C LYS A 133 14.91 4.66 17.02
N GLY A 134 15.50 4.92 15.87
CA GLY A 134 14.77 5.25 14.66
C GLY A 134 15.67 5.44 13.45
N ILE A 135 15.04 5.62 12.29
CA ILE A 135 15.73 5.92 11.03
C ILE A 135 15.63 7.42 10.71
N ASN A 136 16.57 7.92 9.91
CA ASN A 136 16.45 9.24 9.33
C ASN A 136 15.55 9.20 8.08
N MET A 137 14.25 9.40 8.28
CA MET A 137 13.23 9.32 7.21
C MET A 137 13.49 10.26 6.04
N SER A 138 14.10 11.43 6.28
CA SER A 138 14.43 12.39 5.21
C SER A 138 15.48 11.87 4.23
N ARG A 139 16.35 10.93 4.66
CA ARG A 139 17.37 10.32 3.79
C ARG A 139 16.72 9.48 2.70
N ILE A 140 15.64 8.78 3.04
CA ILE A 140 14.84 8.00 2.09
C ILE A 140 14.39 8.86 0.93
N MET A 141 13.71 9.98 1.22
CA MET A 141 13.24 10.88 0.18
C MET A 141 14.39 11.41 -0.68
N ARG A 142 15.50 11.83 -0.05
CA ARG A 142 16.65 12.39 -0.78
C ARG A 142 17.31 11.39 -1.71
N SER A 143 17.45 10.13 -1.32
CA SER A 143 17.98 9.09 -2.21
C SER A 143 17.07 8.91 -3.42
N PHE A 144 15.74 8.91 -3.24
CA PHE A 144 14.80 8.84 -4.36
C PHE A 144 14.88 10.03 -5.31
N TYR A 145 14.89 11.27 -4.79
CA TYR A 145 14.98 12.48 -5.61
C TYR A 145 16.28 12.56 -6.42
N LYS A 146 17.39 12.02 -5.91
CA LYS A 146 18.68 11.94 -6.63
C LYS A 146 18.57 11.11 -7.92
N HIS A 147 17.66 10.15 -7.96
CA HIS A 147 17.47 9.22 -9.08
C HIS A 147 16.19 9.49 -9.89
N ALA A 148 15.28 10.33 -9.39
CA ALA A 148 13.96 10.57 -9.97
C ALA A 148 13.99 11.19 -11.39
N GLU A 149 15.03 11.94 -11.74
CA GLU A 149 15.15 12.57 -13.08
C GLU A 149 15.72 11.63 -14.15
N ARG A 150 16.17 10.42 -13.77
CA ARG A 150 16.68 9.42 -14.73
C ARG A 150 15.52 8.69 -15.38
N THR A 151 15.72 8.21 -16.61
CA THR A 151 14.74 7.27 -17.20
C THR A 151 14.71 6.01 -16.36
N PHE A 152 13.51 5.60 -15.97
CA PHE A 152 13.26 4.60 -14.96
C PHE A 152 13.37 3.18 -15.53
N SER A 153 14.17 2.38 -14.85
CA SER A 153 14.30 0.94 -15.01
C SER A 153 14.44 0.30 -13.63
N PHE A 154 14.40 -1.03 -13.54
CA PHE A 154 14.77 -1.72 -12.31
C PHE A 154 16.18 -1.31 -11.84
N GLU A 155 17.12 -0.98 -12.74
CA GLU A 155 18.44 -0.49 -12.34
C GLU A 155 18.39 0.83 -11.55
N VAL A 156 17.42 1.71 -11.84
CA VAL A 156 17.22 2.95 -11.09
C VAL A 156 16.65 2.67 -9.70
N MET A 157 15.71 1.72 -9.57
CA MET A 157 15.26 1.23 -8.25
C MET A 157 16.42 0.65 -7.46
N GLU A 158 17.26 -0.14 -8.11
CA GLU A 158 18.41 -0.79 -7.49
C GLU A 158 19.44 0.22 -7.00
N ALA A 159 19.74 1.25 -7.80
CA ALA A 159 20.63 2.33 -7.40
C ALA A 159 20.04 3.11 -6.21
N ALA A 160 18.73 3.41 -6.23
CA ALA A 160 18.06 4.07 -5.13
C ALA A 160 18.04 3.21 -3.84
N LEU A 161 17.81 1.90 -3.96
CA LEU A 161 17.81 0.95 -2.84
C LEU A 161 19.22 0.74 -2.27
N SER A 162 20.25 0.71 -3.13
CA SER A 162 21.65 0.54 -2.70
C SER A 162 22.17 1.78 -1.98
N ASP A 163 21.87 2.98 -2.50
CA ASP A 163 22.13 4.25 -1.80
C ASP A 163 21.38 4.26 -0.44
N TYR A 164 20.16 3.73 -0.42
CA TYR A 164 19.32 3.68 0.78
C TYR A 164 19.86 2.74 1.87
N LEU A 165 20.33 1.54 1.50
CA LEU A 165 20.98 0.61 2.42
C LEU A 165 22.28 1.18 3.00
N THR A 166 23.10 1.79 2.15
CA THR A 166 24.38 2.40 2.54
C THR A 166 24.18 3.56 3.52
N ASP A 167 23.20 4.43 3.25
CA ASP A 167 22.94 5.62 4.06
C ASP A 167 22.37 5.33 5.46
N LEU A 168 21.75 4.16 5.66
CA LEU A 168 21.08 3.78 6.90
C LEU A 168 21.76 2.65 7.68
N ASP A 169 22.80 2.02 7.11
CA ASP A 169 23.49 0.89 7.74
C ASP A 169 22.48 -0.18 8.20
N SER A 170 21.61 -0.58 7.26
CA SER A 170 20.55 -1.59 7.44
C SER A 170 20.84 -2.83 6.62
N PHE A 171 20.32 -3.98 7.07
CA PHE A 171 20.50 -5.27 6.41
C PHE A 171 19.44 -5.54 5.34
N ASP A 172 18.18 -5.20 5.65
CA ASP A 172 17.05 -5.47 4.76
C ASP A 172 16.40 -4.16 4.32
N ALA A 173 15.97 -4.12 3.06
CA ALA A 173 15.26 -2.99 2.47
C ALA A 173 14.19 -3.45 1.48
N ARG A 174 13.11 -2.69 1.40
CA ARG A 174 12.02 -2.92 0.44
C ARG A 174 11.59 -1.59 -0.16
N LEU A 175 11.49 -1.57 -1.48
CA LEU A 175 10.99 -0.47 -2.28
C LEU A 175 9.83 -0.95 -3.12
N GLN A 176 8.70 -0.27 -3.05
CA GLN A 176 7.55 -0.50 -3.90
C GLN A 176 7.17 0.79 -4.60
N MET A 177 6.86 0.72 -5.88
CA MET A 177 6.21 1.82 -6.58
C MET A 177 4.98 1.37 -7.34
N ARG A 178 3.96 2.20 -7.33
CA ARG A 178 2.64 1.92 -7.91
C ARG A 178 2.25 3.04 -8.85
N PHE A 179 1.76 2.68 -10.02
CA PHE A 179 1.37 3.62 -11.07
C PHE A 179 0.27 3.01 -11.94
N SER A 180 -0.45 3.88 -12.65
CA SER A 180 -1.50 3.48 -13.58
C SER A 180 -0.94 3.50 -15.01
N TYR A 181 -0.71 2.32 -15.58
CA TYR A 181 -0.06 2.14 -16.88
C TYR A 181 -1.08 2.19 -18.02
N PRO A 182 -0.96 3.12 -18.99
CA PRO A 182 -1.89 3.19 -20.12
C PRO A 182 -1.41 2.36 -21.32
N ALA A 183 -2.20 1.37 -21.72
CA ALA A 183 -2.02 0.63 -22.98
C ALA A 183 -3.16 0.93 -23.96
N LYS A 184 -2.84 1.01 -25.25
CA LYS A 184 -3.84 1.22 -26.31
C LYS A 184 -4.48 -0.12 -26.68
N VAL A 185 -5.80 -0.20 -26.62
CA VAL A 185 -6.58 -1.42 -26.87
C VAL A 185 -7.55 -1.20 -28.00
N LYS A 186 -7.60 -2.17 -28.93
CA LYS A 186 -8.54 -2.19 -30.06
C LYS A 186 -9.87 -2.80 -29.62
N SER A 187 -10.97 -2.24 -30.10
CA SER A 187 -12.31 -2.84 -29.98
C SER A 187 -12.41 -4.11 -30.82
N LEU A 188 -13.28 -5.04 -30.39
CA LEU A 188 -13.39 -6.38 -30.99
C LEU A 188 -13.74 -6.41 -32.49
N ARG A 189 -14.57 -5.49 -32.99
CA ARG A 189 -15.06 -5.49 -34.38
C ARG A 189 -15.00 -4.14 -35.07
N SER A 190 -15.29 -3.04 -34.38
CA SER A 190 -15.42 -1.72 -35.02
C SER A 190 -14.09 -1.08 -35.45
N GLY A 191 -12.96 -1.62 -34.99
CA GLY A 191 -11.63 -1.06 -35.24
C GLY A 191 -11.36 0.25 -34.50
N LEU A 192 -12.23 0.64 -33.56
CA LEU A 192 -11.94 1.74 -32.63
C LEU A 192 -10.78 1.36 -31.70
N GLU A 193 -10.14 2.38 -31.13
CA GLU A 193 -9.02 2.21 -30.19
C GLU A 193 -9.15 3.21 -29.04
N GLY A 194 -8.87 2.76 -27.82
CA GLY A 194 -8.86 3.60 -26.63
C GLY A 194 -7.78 3.19 -25.64
N TYR A 195 -7.51 4.03 -24.64
CA TYR A 195 -6.55 3.71 -23.58
C TYR A 195 -7.23 2.94 -22.46
N GLN A 196 -6.74 1.73 -22.19
CA GLN A 196 -7.02 0.98 -20.98
C GLN A 196 -5.89 1.26 -19.98
N TYR A 197 -6.26 1.47 -18.72
CA TYR A 197 -5.31 1.67 -17.63
C TYR A 197 -5.21 0.40 -16.79
N TYR A 198 -3.98 0.06 -16.41
CA TYR A 198 -3.64 -1.09 -15.58
C TYR A 198 -2.94 -0.61 -14.32
N ASP A 199 -3.41 -1.04 -13.16
CA ASP A 199 -2.71 -0.76 -11.92
C ASP A 199 -1.53 -1.73 -11.78
N ILE A 200 -0.32 -1.17 -11.88
CA ILE A 200 0.93 -1.92 -11.80
C ILE A 200 1.67 -1.51 -10.53
N ALA A 201 2.27 -2.49 -9.85
CA ALA A 201 3.24 -2.24 -8.81
C ALA A 201 4.55 -2.97 -9.10
N LEU A 202 5.67 -2.27 -8.94
CA LEU A 202 7.01 -2.85 -8.96
C LEU A 202 7.54 -2.88 -7.55
N GLU A 203 7.99 -4.04 -7.11
CA GLU A 203 8.55 -4.27 -5.80
C GLU A 203 9.98 -4.82 -5.91
N LEU A 204 10.91 -4.16 -5.22
CA LEU A 204 12.30 -4.58 -5.10
C LEU A 204 12.56 -4.88 -3.62
N ILE A 205 12.99 -6.10 -3.35
CA ILE A 205 13.29 -6.58 -2.00
C ILE A 205 14.77 -6.92 -1.96
N GLU A 206 15.46 -6.44 -0.93
CA GLU A 206 16.79 -6.91 -0.57
C GLU A 206 16.71 -7.45 0.85
N GLN A 207 16.94 -8.76 0.99
CA GLN A 207 16.87 -9.45 2.26
C GLN A 207 17.99 -10.48 2.35
N ASN A 208 18.76 -10.45 3.44
CA ASN A 208 19.92 -11.34 3.63
C ASN A 208 20.91 -11.36 2.43
N GLY A 209 21.09 -10.22 1.75
CA GLY A 209 21.94 -10.09 0.57
C GLY A 209 21.38 -10.72 -0.72
N VAL A 210 20.14 -11.22 -0.69
CA VAL A 210 19.41 -11.69 -1.88
C VAL A 210 18.46 -10.60 -2.35
N ARG A 211 18.55 -10.28 -3.63
CA ARG A 211 17.70 -9.29 -4.28
C ARG A 211 16.60 -9.97 -5.09
N GLN A 212 15.36 -9.53 -4.93
CA GLN A 212 14.20 -10.06 -5.64
C GLN A 212 13.42 -8.92 -6.31
N LYS A 213 13.03 -9.13 -7.56
CA LYS A 213 12.20 -8.21 -8.34
C LYS A 213 10.81 -8.82 -8.51
N ILE A 214 9.79 -8.09 -8.13
CA ILE A 214 8.40 -8.54 -8.21
C ILE A 214 7.59 -7.53 -9.00
N MET A 215 6.80 -8.03 -9.94
CA MET A 215 5.80 -7.23 -10.67
C MET A 215 4.41 -7.66 -10.23
N HIS A 216 3.55 -6.68 -9.95
CA HIS A 216 2.15 -6.88 -9.66
C HIS A 216 1.29 -6.20 -10.73
N LEU A 217 0.23 -6.87 -11.16
CA LEU A 217 -0.74 -6.36 -12.13
C LEU A 217 -2.16 -6.67 -11.63
N ASP A 218 -3.02 -5.67 -11.54
CA ASP A 218 -4.45 -5.87 -11.39
C ASP A 218 -5.12 -5.87 -12.78
N TYR A 219 -5.56 -7.05 -13.22
CA TYR A 219 -6.21 -7.27 -14.51
C TYR A 219 -7.73 -7.32 -14.35
N VAL A 220 -8.45 -6.45 -15.08
CA VAL A 220 -9.90 -6.30 -14.99
C VAL A 220 -10.58 -7.00 -16.17
N TYR A 221 -11.49 -7.92 -15.86
CA TYR A 221 -12.17 -8.75 -16.86
C TYR A 221 -13.65 -8.92 -16.52
N SER A 222 -14.42 -9.44 -17.48
CA SER A 222 -15.79 -9.89 -17.28
C SER A 222 -15.81 -11.39 -17.02
N SER A 223 -16.47 -11.82 -15.94
CA SER A 223 -16.72 -13.23 -15.67
C SER A 223 -18.21 -13.53 -15.85
N THR A 224 -18.50 -14.60 -16.61
CA THR A 224 -19.86 -15.13 -16.77
C THR A 224 -19.94 -16.48 -16.09
N CYS A 225 -20.87 -16.64 -15.14
CA CYS A 225 -20.98 -17.87 -14.37
C CYS A 225 -21.47 -19.03 -15.26
N PRO A 226 -20.70 -20.14 -15.37
CA PRO A 226 -21.11 -21.31 -16.14
C PRO A 226 -22.46 -21.88 -15.72
N CYS A 227 -22.71 -21.98 -14.41
CA CYS A 227 -24.00 -22.46 -13.89
C CYS A 227 -25.16 -21.56 -14.33
N SER A 228 -24.98 -20.24 -14.24
CA SER A 228 -26.04 -19.31 -14.61
C SER A 228 -26.32 -19.34 -16.12
N LEU A 229 -25.29 -19.53 -16.94
CA LEU A 229 -25.43 -19.72 -18.39
C LEU A 229 -26.23 -20.98 -18.70
N GLU A 230 -25.85 -22.11 -18.12
CA GLU A 230 -26.52 -23.40 -18.33
C GLU A 230 -28.00 -23.35 -17.88
N LEU A 231 -28.28 -22.77 -16.71
CA LEU A 231 -29.65 -22.63 -16.20
C LEU A 231 -30.50 -21.66 -17.04
N SER A 232 -29.89 -20.63 -17.61
CA SER A 232 -30.57 -19.71 -18.53
C SER A 232 -30.95 -20.41 -19.82
N GLU A 233 -30.04 -21.20 -20.41
CA GLU A 233 -30.31 -21.99 -21.61
C GLU A 233 -31.33 -23.11 -21.36
N HIS A 234 -31.30 -23.73 -20.18
CA HIS A 234 -32.33 -24.67 -19.75
C HIS A 234 -33.71 -23.99 -19.68
N ALA A 235 -33.82 -22.79 -19.09
CA ALA A 235 -35.07 -22.06 -19.04
C ALA A 235 -35.59 -21.67 -20.43
N ARG A 236 -34.71 -21.28 -21.34
CA ARG A 236 -35.03 -20.97 -22.74
C ARG A 236 -35.54 -22.19 -23.49
N SER A 237 -34.81 -23.31 -23.42
CA SER A 237 -35.15 -24.54 -24.15
C SER A 237 -36.37 -25.27 -23.60
N GLN A 238 -36.52 -25.39 -22.28
CA GLN A 238 -37.60 -26.17 -21.67
C GLN A 238 -38.89 -25.39 -21.50
N ARG A 239 -38.82 -24.06 -21.31
CA ARG A 239 -39.98 -23.23 -20.98
C ARG A 239 -40.24 -22.13 -21.99
N GLY A 240 -39.39 -21.94 -23.01
CA GLY A 240 -39.49 -20.78 -23.91
C GLY A 240 -39.31 -19.45 -23.18
N GLN A 241 -38.75 -19.46 -21.96
CA GLN A 241 -38.63 -18.29 -21.13
C GLN A 241 -37.31 -17.59 -21.44
N LEU A 242 -37.39 -16.32 -21.85
CA LEU A 242 -36.20 -15.48 -21.92
C LEU A 242 -35.56 -15.41 -20.53
N ALA A 243 -34.30 -15.79 -20.45
CA ALA A 243 -33.46 -15.74 -19.25
C ALA A 243 -32.10 -15.17 -19.64
N THR A 244 -31.50 -14.39 -18.76
CA THR A 244 -30.17 -13.79 -18.98
C THR A 244 -29.23 -14.31 -17.90
N PRO A 245 -28.10 -14.92 -18.28
CA PRO A 245 -27.12 -15.32 -17.29
C PRO A 245 -26.49 -14.11 -16.64
N HIS A 246 -26.13 -14.22 -15.37
CA HIS A 246 -25.40 -13.16 -14.72
C HIS A 246 -23.93 -13.16 -15.15
N SER A 247 -23.42 -11.96 -15.30
CA SER A 247 -22.02 -11.66 -15.61
C SER A 247 -21.62 -10.41 -14.83
N GLN A 248 -20.36 -10.33 -14.43
CA GLN A 248 -19.88 -9.25 -13.59
C GLN A 248 -18.47 -8.82 -13.94
N ARG A 249 -18.11 -7.61 -13.54
CA ARG A 249 -16.70 -7.19 -13.52
C ARG A 249 -15.96 -7.98 -12.44
N SER A 250 -14.74 -8.38 -12.74
CA SER A 250 -13.86 -9.15 -11.86
C SER A 250 -12.45 -8.58 -11.95
N VAL A 251 -11.67 -8.82 -10.89
CA VAL A 251 -10.27 -8.39 -10.82
C VAL A 251 -9.40 -9.58 -10.47
N ALA A 252 -8.31 -9.78 -11.20
CA ALA A 252 -7.24 -10.69 -10.85
C ALA A 252 -5.97 -9.90 -10.53
N ARG A 253 -5.47 -10.02 -9.30
CA ARG A 253 -4.14 -9.52 -8.94
C ARG A 253 -3.12 -10.61 -9.18
N ILE A 254 -2.28 -10.39 -10.17
CA ILE A 254 -1.18 -11.25 -10.56
C ILE A 254 0.08 -10.68 -9.94
N SER A 255 0.80 -11.47 -9.14
CA SER A 255 2.09 -11.12 -8.55
C SER A 255 3.12 -12.12 -9.02
N VAL A 256 4.18 -11.68 -9.69
CA VAL A 256 5.21 -12.56 -10.27
C VAL A 256 6.59 -12.15 -9.78
N LEU A 257 7.38 -13.12 -9.34
CA LEU A 257 8.82 -12.97 -9.18
C LEU A 257 9.44 -13.00 -10.59
N VAL A 258 10.15 -11.94 -10.96
CA VAL A 258 10.78 -11.81 -12.27
C VAL A 258 12.08 -12.61 -12.27
N ASP A 259 12.23 -13.52 -13.23
CA ASP A 259 13.51 -14.19 -13.46
C ASP A 259 14.53 -13.18 -14.01
N CYS A 260 15.60 -12.97 -13.24
CA CYS A 260 16.65 -11.99 -13.57
C CYS A 260 17.68 -12.54 -14.56
N ASP A 261 17.67 -13.85 -14.83
CA ASP A 261 18.54 -14.49 -15.82
C ASP A 261 17.90 -14.50 -17.23
N ALA A 262 16.59 -14.24 -17.31
CA ALA A 262 15.84 -14.08 -18.55
C ALA A 262 16.00 -12.66 -19.14
N ASP A 263 15.51 -12.47 -20.37
CA ASP A 263 15.33 -11.14 -20.94
C ASP A 263 14.23 -10.33 -20.22
N CYS A 264 14.05 -9.07 -20.60
CA CYS A 264 13.14 -8.17 -19.87
C CYS A 264 11.68 -8.62 -20.01
N LEU A 265 11.03 -8.95 -18.88
CA LEU A 265 9.58 -9.07 -18.80
C LEU A 265 8.94 -7.69 -18.85
N TRP A 266 8.32 -7.34 -19.97
CA TRP A 266 7.61 -6.08 -20.13
C TRP A 266 6.23 -6.11 -19.45
N PHE A 267 5.72 -4.93 -19.08
CA PHE A 267 4.36 -4.80 -18.55
C PHE A 267 3.32 -5.35 -19.53
N GLU A 268 3.53 -5.07 -20.81
CA GLU A 268 2.72 -5.56 -21.92
C GLU A 268 2.74 -7.08 -22.03
N ASP A 269 3.85 -7.74 -21.73
CA ASP A 269 3.93 -9.20 -21.78
C ASP A 269 3.08 -9.85 -20.71
N LEU A 270 3.08 -9.29 -19.48
CA LEU A 270 2.21 -9.76 -18.40
C LEU A 270 0.72 -9.47 -18.69
N ILE A 271 0.41 -8.33 -19.32
CA ILE A 271 -0.96 -8.02 -19.78
C ILE A 271 -1.40 -9.02 -20.85
N GLU A 272 -0.54 -9.35 -21.83
CA GLU A 272 -0.85 -10.32 -22.87
C GLU A 272 -0.99 -11.75 -22.33
N LEU A 273 -0.20 -12.14 -21.32
CA LEU A 273 -0.41 -13.39 -20.57
C LEU A 273 -1.81 -13.44 -19.96
N CYS A 274 -2.25 -12.35 -19.31
CA CYS A 274 -3.59 -12.26 -18.73
C CYS A 274 -4.69 -12.33 -19.78
N ARG A 275 -4.51 -11.69 -20.94
CA ARG A 275 -5.44 -11.74 -22.08
C ARG A 275 -5.58 -13.13 -22.68
N ARG A 276 -4.48 -13.90 -22.75
CA ARG A 276 -4.53 -15.29 -23.20
C ARG A 276 -5.25 -16.18 -22.20
N ALA A 277 -4.95 -16.01 -20.91
CA ALA A 277 -5.60 -16.76 -19.83
C ALA A 277 -7.12 -16.49 -19.76
N VAL A 278 -7.50 -15.21 -19.77
CA VAL A 278 -8.90 -14.78 -19.67
C VAL A 278 -9.17 -13.67 -20.71
N PRO A 279 -9.75 -14.01 -21.88
CA PRO A 279 -9.85 -13.10 -23.02
C PRO A 279 -10.95 -12.05 -22.88
N THR A 280 -11.78 -12.13 -21.84
CA THR A 280 -12.92 -11.24 -21.60
C THR A 280 -12.51 -9.93 -20.90
N GLU A 281 -11.37 -9.36 -21.27
CA GLU A 281 -10.94 -8.04 -20.79
C GLU A 281 -12.02 -6.97 -21.05
N THR A 282 -12.19 -6.05 -20.11
CA THR A 282 -13.13 -4.93 -20.29
C THR A 282 -12.75 -4.07 -21.51
N GLN A 283 -13.75 -3.69 -22.30
CA GLN A 283 -13.56 -2.88 -23.51
C GLN A 283 -13.55 -1.37 -23.17
N VAL A 284 -12.70 -0.60 -23.84
CA VAL A 284 -12.58 0.86 -23.62
C VAL A 284 -13.61 1.65 -24.44
N MET A 285 -13.63 1.42 -25.75
CA MET A 285 -14.56 2.04 -26.69
C MET A 285 -15.33 0.95 -27.41
N VAL A 286 -16.64 1.10 -27.56
CA VAL A 286 -17.50 0.10 -28.20
C VAL A 286 -18.57 0.77 -29.07
N LYS A 287 -18.91 0.09 -30.16
CA LYS A 287 -20.18 0.26 -30.89
C LYS A 287 -21.06 -0.98 -30.68
N ARG A 288 -22.26 -0.96 -31.27
CA ARG A 288 -23.24 -2.06 -31.15
C ARG A 288 -22.65 -3.41 -31.56
N GLU A 289 -21.85 -3.43 -32.63
CA GLU A 289 -21.18 -4.63 -33.12
C GLU A 289 -20.13 -5.17 -32.11
N ASP A 290 -19.47 -4.30 -31.35
CA ASP A 290 -18.51 -4.69 -30.31
C ASP A 290 -19.22 -5.20 -29.06
N GLU A 291 -20.34 -4.56 -28.66
CA GLU A 291 -21.16 -5.03 -27.53
C GLU A 291 -21.69 -6.45 -27.79
N GLN A 292 -22.16 -6.72 -29.01
CA GLN A 292 -22.56 -8.06 -29.41
C GLN A 292 -21.36 -9.03 -29.39
N ALA A 293 -20.22 -8.62 -29.93
CA ALA A 293 -19.01 -9.44 -29.92
C ALA A 293 -18.55 -9.78 -28.50
N PHE A 294 -18.66 -8.84 -27.57
CA PHE A 294 -18.29 -9.03 -26.18
C PHE A 294 -19.26 -9.98 -25.47
N ALA A 295 -20.56 -9.88 -25.76
CA ALA A 295 -21.55 -10.84 -25.24
C ALA A 295 -21.28 -12.27 -25.76
N GLU A 296 -20.94 -12.43 -27.04
CA GLU A 296 -20.55 -13.72 -27.62
C GLU A 296 -19.24 -14.25 -27.02
N LEU A 297 -18.25 -13.38 -26.81
CA LEU A 297 -16.97 -13.74 -26.19
C LEU A 297 -17.16 -14.22 -24.75
N ASN A 298 -18.02 -13.56 -23.96
CA ASN A 298 -18.37 -13.98 -22.60
C ASN A 298 -19.10 -15.32 -22.60
N ALA A 299 -20.05 -15.53 -23.51
CA ALA A 299 -20.77 -16.80 -23.63
C ALA A 299 -19.87 -17.95 -24.07
N ALA A 300 -18.81 -17.68 -24.85
CA ALA A 300 -17.82 -18.67 -25.26
C ALA A 300 -16.81 -19.01 -24.15
N ASN A 301 -16.65 -18.14 -23.14
CA ASN A 301 -15.67 -18.30 -22.07
C ASN A 301 -16.31 -18.14 -20.67
N PRO A 302 -17.36 -18.93 -20.33
CA PRO A 302 -17.91 -18.90 -18.99
C PRO A 302 -16.89 -19.49 -18.00
N ILE A 303 -16.76 -18.90 -16.81
CA ILE A 303 -15.66 -19.22 -15.90
C ILE A 303 -16.06 -19.07 -14.42
N PHE A 304 -15.65 -20.03 -13.59
CA PHE A 304 -15.67 -19.91 -12.13
C PHE A 304 -14.43 -19.19 -11.61
N VAL A 305 -14.47 -18.68 -10.38
CA VAL A 305 -13.33 -17.96 -9.78
C VAL A 305 -12.11 -18.88 -9.58
N GLU A 306 -12.34 -20.18 -9.37
CA GLU A 306 -11.29 -21.20 -9.30
C GLU A 306 -10.65 -21.45 -10.66
N ASP A 307 -11.45 -21.47 -11.73
CA ASP A 307 -10.96 -21.67 -13.09
C ASP A 307 -10.15 -20.47 -13.56
N ALA A 308 -10.57 -19.24 -13.21
CA ALA A 308 -9.78 -18.04 -13.47
C ALA A 308 -8.37 -18.17 -12.89
N ALA A 309 -8.25 -18.55 -11.60
CA ALA A 309 -6.94 -18.75 -10.97
C ALA A 309 -6.09 -19.83 -11.66
N ARG A 310 -6.73 -20.92 -12.12
CA ARG A 310 -6.04 -22.00 -12.85
C ARG A 310 -5.60 -21.58 -14.25
N LEU A 311 -6.40 -20.81 -14.98
CA LEU A 311 -6.04 -20.32 -16.31
C LEU A 311 -4.87 -19.34 -16.26
N PHE A 312 -4.88 -18.39 -15.31
CA PHE A 312 -3.73 -17.51 -15.10
C PHE A 312 -2.48 -18.30 -14.71
N CYS A 313 -2.62 -19.29 -13.81
CA CYS A 313 -1.52 -20.17 -13.42
C CYS A 313 -0.91 -20.91 -14.62
N ALA A 314 -1.73 -21.44 -15.53
CA ALA A 314 -1.26 -22.17 -16.70
C ALA A 314 -0.39 -21.29 -17.62
N GLU A 315 -0.81 -20.05 -17.88
CA GLU A 315 -0.01 -19.10 -18.69
C GLU A 315 1.28 -18.70 -17.97
N LEU A 316 1.24 -18.46 -16.66
CA LEU A 316 2.41 -18.07 -15.86
C LEU A 316 3.45 -19.19 -15.76
N LEU A 317 3.03 -20.45 -15.60
CA LEU A 317 3.93 -21.61 -15.59
C LEU A 317 4.62 -21.84 -16.95
N ALA A 318 4.01 -21.38 -18.04
CA ALA A 318 4.52 -21.57 -19.39
C ALA A 318 5.53 -20.48 -19.81
N ASP A 319 5.61 -19.37 -19.06
CA ASP A 319 6.45 -18.22 -19.40
C ASP A 319 7.80 -18.28 -18.65
N HIS A 320 8.91 -18.28 -19.41
CA HIS A 320 10.24 -18.44 -18.83
C HIS A 320 10.74 -17.22 -18.05
N HIS A 321 10.09 -16.06 -18.16
CA HIS A 321 10.46 -14.88 -17.38
C HIS A 321 9.85 -14.89 -15.95
N VAL A 322 8.96 -15.84 -15.65
CA VAL A 322 8.21 -15.91 -14.40
C VAL A 322 8.77 -17.02 -13.51
N GLY A 323 9.23 -16.64 -12.31
CA GLY A 323 9.58 -17.56 -11.23
C GLY A 323 8.37 -17.92 -10.37
N ASP A 324 8.49 -17.75 -9.06
CA ASP A 324 7.35 -17.87 -8.13
C ASP A 324 6.24 -16.88 -8.49
N PHE A 325 4.98 -17.22 -8.20
CA PHE A 325 3.88 -16.30 -8.44
C PHE A 325 2.69 -16.53 -7.51
N ARG A 326 1.80 -15.53 -7.48
CA ARG A 326 0.50 -15.60 -6.82
C ARG A 326 -0.57 -14.97 -7.68
N VAL A 327 -1.70 -15.67 -7.79
CA VAL A 327 -2.92 -15.19 -8.43
C VAL A 327 -3.98 -15.05 -7.36
N ILE A 328 -4.55 -13.86 -7.23
CA ILE A 328 -5.76 -13.63 -6.42
C ILE A 328 -6.87 -13.16 -7.34
N ALA A 329 -7.95 -13.94 -7.45
CA ALA A 329 -9.11 -13.55 -8.24
C ALA A 329 -10.28 -13.17 -7.33
N SER A 330 -10.99 -12.11 -7.70
CA SER A 330 -12.24 -11.68 -7.08
C SER A 330 -13.30 -11.47 -8.15
N HIS A 331 -14.35 -12.28 -8.11
CA HIS A 331 -15.55 -12.11 -8.92
C HIS A 331 -16.56 -11.27 -8.14
N GLN A 332 -16.88 -10.08 -8.66
CA GLN A 332 -17.76 -9.14 -7.98
C GLN A 332 -19.23 -9.52 -8.21
N GLU A 333 -19.70 -10.53 -7.49
CA GLU A 333 -20.96 -11.22 -7.75
C GLU A 333 -22.14 -10.23 -7.88
N SER A 334 -22.83 -10.28 -9.02
CA SER A 334 -24.00 -9.43 -9.24
C SER A 334 -25.27 -9.95 -8.54
N LEU A 335 -25.31 -11.25 -8.20
CA LEU A 335 -26.44 -11.90 -7.55
C LEU A 335 -26.37 -11.82 -6.02
N HIS A 336 -25.17 -11.59 -5.47
CA HIS A 336 -24.91 -11.62 -4.03
C HIS A 336 -24.40 -10.26 -3.55
N SER A 337 -24.46 -10.03 -2.24
CA SER A 337 -23.91 -8.83 -1.59
C SER A 337 -22.46 -9.02 -1.12
N HIS A 338 -21.75 -9.99 -1.71
CA HIS A 338 -20.39 -10.39 -1.37
C HIS A 338 -19.73 -11.03 -2.60
N ASP A 339 -18.41 -10.97 -2.65
CA ASP A 339 -17.62 -11.45 -3.79
C ASP A 339 -17.22 -12.92 -3.62
N ALA A 340 -17.09 -13.64 -4.74
CA ALA A 340 -16.44 -14.95 -4.77
C ALA A 340 -14.93 -14.75 -5.00
N VAL A 341 -14.09 -15.39 -4.19
CA VAL A 341 -12.63 -15.16 -4.22
C VAL A 341 -11.85 -16.47 -4.29
N SER A 342 -10.70 -16.44 -4.95
CA SER A 342 -9.74 -17.54 -4.96
C SER A 342 -8.30 -17.03 -4.85
N ILE A 343 -7.42 -17.83 -4.25
CA ILE A 343 -5.98 -17.58 -4.16
C ILE A 343 -5.25 -18.83 -4.62
N LEU A 344 -4.32 -18.66 -5.54
CA LEU A 344 -3.37 -19.69 -5.96
C LEU A 344 -1.96 -19.13 -5.78
N THR A 345 -1.05 -19.93 -5.24
CA THR A 345 0.36 -19.55 -5.05
C THR A 345 1.24 -20.69 -5.50
N GLU A 346 2.25 -20.36 -6.30
CA GLU A 346 3.31 -21.26 -6.75
C GLU A 346 4.64 -20.76 -6.19
N GLY A 347 5.41 -21.67 -5.59
CA GLY A 347 6.68 -21.37 -4.94
C GLY A 347 6.59 -20.67 -3.57
N PRO A 348 7.73 -20.53 -2.87
CA PRO A 348 7.78 -20.02 -1.50
C PRO A 348 7.61 -18.50 -1.37
N THR A 349 7.93 -17.69 -2.40
CA THR A 349 8.04 -16.23 -2.29
C THR A 349 6.76 -15.55 -1.78
N PHE A 350 5.58 -16.06 -2.19
CA PHE A 350 4.28 -15.49 -1.81
C PHE A 350 3.52 -16.34 -0.79
N ALA A 351 4.13 -17.41 -0.27
CA ALA A 351 3.48 -18.30 0.67
C ALA A 351 3.19 -17.58 2.00
N ALA A 352 1.93 -17.64 2.44
CA ALA A 352 1.49 -17.04 3.70
C ALA A 352 0.55 -17.98 4.44
N SER A 353 0.78 -18.17 5.74
CA SER A 353 -0.11 -18.99 6.59
C SER A 353 -1.38 -18.24 7.03
N SER A 354 -1.37 -16.90 6.96
CA SER A 354 -2.50 -16.04 7.31
C SER A 354 -2.77 -15.03 6.20
N LEU A 355 -4.04 -14.69 6.02
CA LEU A 355 -4.44 -13.62 5.10
C LEU A 355 -4.62 -12.31 5.87
N ASP A 356 -4.13 -11.21 5.30
CA ASP A 356 -4.41 -9.88 5.81
C ASP A 356 -5.93 -9.63 5.81
N PRO A 357 -6.53 -9.08 6.88
CA PRO A 357 -7.98 -8.84 6.97
C PRO A 357 -8.54 -7.96 5.84
N ARG A 358 -7.70 -7.18 5.16
CA ARG A 358 -8.06 -6.29 4.06
C ARG A 358 -7.55 -6.76 2.70
N LEU A 359 -6.99 -7.97 2.58
CA LEU A 359 -6.44 -8.50 1.33
C LEU A 359 -7.38 -8.31 0.13
N PHE A 360 -8.64 -8.73 0.27
CA PHE A 360 -9.63 -8.66 -0.81
C PHE A 360 -10.26 -7.27 -0.98
N THR A 361 -10.16 -6.39 0.01
CA THR A 361 -10.80 -5.06 -0.03
C THR A 361 -10.22 -4.15 -1.10
N THR A 362 -9.10 -4.53 -1.73
CA THR A 362 -8.46 -3.76 -2.80
C THR A 362 -8.61 -4.43 -4.17
N LEU A 363 -9.33 -5.55 -4.27
CA LEU A 363 -9.57 -6.27 -5.52
C LEU A 363 -10.91 -5.87 -6.13
N PHE A 364 -11.04 -4.57 -6.36
CA PHE A 364 -12.18 -3.99 -7.04
C PHE A 364 -11.69 -2.87 -7.96
N HIS A 365 -12.37 -2.68 -9.08
CA HIS A 365 -12.07 -1.57 -9.96
C HIS A 365 -12.55 -0.26 -9.30
N VAL A 366 -11.60 0.62 -8.98
CA VAL A 366 -11.87 2.00 -8.54
C VAL A 366 -12.07 2.83 -9.81
N GLY A 367 -13.31 3.26 -10.06
CA GLY A 367 -13.71 3.95 -11.28
C GLY A 367 -13.19 5.37 -11.44
#